data_AF-A0A941UC29-F1
#
_entry.id   AF-A0A941UC29-F1
#
_cell.length_a   1.000
_cell.length_b   1.000
_cell.length_c   1.000
_cell.angle_alpha   90.00
_cell.angle_beta   90.00
_cell.angle_gamma   90.00
#
_symmetry.space_group_name_H-M   'P 1'
#
loop_
_entity.id
_entity.type
_entity.pdbx_description
1 polymer ?
#
loop_
_entity_poly.entity_id
_entity_poly.type
_entity_poly.pdbx_seq_one_letter_code
_entity_poly.pdbx_strand_id
1 'polypeptide(L)'
;MKKILGVIFTATLLSAPLAQAEAPNKVIGDWTCEDFVALQETSRPVAVSYANALNHKDKPDSAVLNVKDIETVTPVIYQACSQKPQQSFTTVVHQEWDKFKKHL
;
A
#
# COMPACT_ATOMS: atom_id res chain seq x y z
N MET A 1 -37.49 51.83 7.64
CA MET A 1 -37.39 50.80 6.59
C MET A 1 -35.91 50.47 6.39
N LYS A 2 -35.43 49.36 6.97
CA LYS A 2 -34.01 48.97 7.00
C LYS A 2 -33.81 47.89 5.93
N LYS A 3 -33.13 48.19 4.82
CA LYS A 3 -32.79 47.20 3.78
C LYS A 3 -31.51 46.48 4.23
N ILE A 4 -31.65 45.25 4.71
CA ILE A 4 -30.51 44.40 5.05
C ILE A 4 -30.12 43.67 3.77
N LEU A 5 -29.07 44.13 3.09
CA LEU A 5 -28.41 43.35 2.04
C LEU A 5 -27.54 42.29 2.72
N GLY A 6 -28.02 41.06 2.77
CA GLY A 6 -27.22 39.90 3.17
C GLY A 6 -26.33 39.46 2.01
N VAL A 7 -25.01 39.58 2.16
CA VAL A 7 -24.02 38.98 1.26
C VAL A 7 -23.81 37.54 1.71
N ILE A 8 -24.27 36.58 0.90
CA ILE A 8 -24.03 35.15 1.13
C ILE A 8 -22.65 34.83 0.53
N PHE A 9 -21.65 34.67 1.40
CA PHE A 9 -20.32 34.17 1.03
C PHE A 9 -20.40 32.63 0.92
N THR A 10 -20.66 32.11 -0.27
CA THR A 10 -20.50 30.67 -0.55
C THR A 10 -19.02 30.38 -0.71
N ALA A 11 -18.38 29.89 0.36
CA ALA A 11 -17.03 29.35 0.30
C ALA A 11 -17.07 27.99 -0.43
N THR A 12 -16.75 27.99 -1.72
CA THR A 12 -16.47 26.76 -2.47
C THR A 12 -15.17 26.16 -1.96
N LEU A 13 -15.27 25.04 -1.24
CA LEU A 13 -14.14 24.18 -0.89
C LEU A 13 -13.53 23.63 -2.17
N LEU A 14 -12.32 24.09 -2.51
CA LEU A 14 -11.52 23.52 -3.59
C LEU A 14 -11.00 22.15 -3.11
N SER A 15 -11.63 21.07 -3.55
CA SER A 15 -11.10 19.72 -3.42
C SER A 15 -9.86 19.61 -4.30
N ALA A 16 -8.66 19.75 -3.72
CA ALA A 16 -7.44 19.43 -4.45
C ALA A 16 -7.49 17.94 -4.84
N PRO A 17 -7.22 17.57 -6.11
CA PRO A 17 -7.11 16.18 -6.47
C PRO A 17 -5.95 15.60 -5.67
N LEU A 18 -6.23 14.57 -4.87
CA LEU A 18 -5.19 13.75 -4.27
C LEU A 18 -4.39 13.17 -5.42
N ALA A 19 -3.16 13.65 -5.62
CA ALA A 19 -2.24 13.07 -6.58
C ALA A 19 -2.08 11.59 -6.20
N GLN A 20 -2.67 10.72 -7.02
CA GLN A 20 -2.59 9.29 -6.85
C GLN A 20 -1.17 8.89 -7.20
N ALA A 21 -0.37 8.48 -6.21
CA ALA A 21 0.91 7.85 -6.49
C ALA A 21 0.62 6.57 -7.28
N GLU A 22 0.91 6.61 -8.57
CA GLU A 22 0.86 5.46 -9.46
C GLU A 22 1.94 4.46 -9.05
N ALA A 23 1.72 3.18 -9.35
CA ALA A 23 2.73 2.17 -9.13
C ALA A 23 4.00 2.55 -9.93
N PRO A 24 5.20 2.36 -9.36
CA PRO A 24 6.43 2.70 -10.07
C PRO A 24 6.52 1.90 -11.37
N ASN A 25 7.02 2.55 -12.43
CA ASN A 25 7.32 1.91 -13.72
C ASN A 25 8.60 1.05 -13.61
N LYS A 26 8.53 0.04 -12.75
CA LYS A 26 9.57 -0.92 -12.44
C LYS A 26 8.92 -2.28 -12.20
N VAL A 27 9.59 -3.36 -12.56
CA VAL A 27 9.13 -4.70 -12.15
C VAL A 27 9.21 -4.83 -10.64
N ILE A 28 8.27 -5.54 -10.02
CA ILE A 28 8.18 -5.60 -8.55
C ILE A 28 9.44 -6.17 -7.87
N GLY A 29 10.23 -6.97 -8.60
CA GLY A 29 11.51 -7.51 -8.12
C GLY A 29 12.56 -6.42 -7.85
N ASP A 30 12.43 -5.27 -8.53
CA ASP A 30 13.35 -4.14 -8.43
C ASP A 30 12.83 -3.03 -7.50
N TRP A 31 11.65 -3.23 -6.89
CA TRP A 31 11.09 -2.25 -5.98
C TRP A 31 11.88 -2.19 -4.68
N THR A 32 12.14 -0.97 -4.24
CA THR A 32 12.60 -0.72 -2.88
C THR A 32 11.41 -0.53 -1.93
N CYS A 33 11.69 -0.50 -0.63
CA CYS A 33 10.70 -0.14 0.37
C CYS A 33 10.16 1.29 0.20
N GLU A 34 10.96 2.20 -0.36
CA GLU A 34 10.51 3.55 -0.73
C GLU A 34 9.44 3.51 -1.82
N ASP A 35 9.65 2.70 -2.87
CA ASP A 35 8.66 2.47 -3.94
C ASP A 35 7.32 1.96 -3.35
N PHE A 36 7.36 1.06 -2.37
CA PHE A 36 6.17 0.53 -1.70
C PHE A 36 5.47 1.54 -0.77
N VAL A 37 6.24 2.26 0.05
CA VAL A 37 5.71 3.23 1.02
C VAL A 37 5.00 4.38 0.31
N ALA A 38 5.48 4.75 -0.88
CA ALA A 38 4.88 5.79 -1.72
C ALA A 38 3.48 5.42 -2.26
N LEU A 39 3.11 4.14 -2.28
CA LEU A 39 1.78 3.72 -2.75
C LEU A 39 0.67 4.29 -1.87
N GLN A 40 -0.48 4.52 -2.51
CA GLN A 40 -1.75 4.69 -1.82
C GLN A 40 -2.03 3.51 -0.90
N GLU A 41 -2.56 3.78 0.30
CA GLU A 41 -2.83 2.78 1.32
C GLU A 41 -3.66 1.61 0.78
N THR A 42 -4.68 1.90 -0.02
CA THR A 42 -5.57 0.90 -0.65
C THR A 42 -4.86 0.03 -1.70
N SER A 43 -3.74 0.47 -2.25
CA SER A 43 -2.95 -0.27 -3.25
C SER A 43 -1.87 -1.16 -2.62
N ARG A 44 -1.51 -0.91 -1.35
CA ARG A 44 -0.45 -1.68 -0.66
C ARG A 44 -0.78 -3.17 -0.50
N PRO A 45 -2.01 -3.59 -0.13
CA PRO A 45 -2.34 -5.02 -0.04
C PRO A 45 -2.16 -5.76 -1.37
N VAL A 46 -2.44 -5.09 -2.49
CA VAL A 46 -2.24 -5.66 -3.83
C VAL A 46 -0.76 -5.90 -4.11
N ALA A 47 0.11 -4.93 -3.80
CA ALA A 47 1.55 -5.08 -3.94
C ALA A 47 2.11 -6.20 -3.04
N VAL A 48 1.66 -6.28 -1.79
CA VAL A 48 2.02 -7.35 -0.84
C VAL A 48 1.57 -8.72 -1.36
N SER A 49 0.34 -8.82 -1.86
CA SER A 49 -0.18 -10.05 -2.45
C SER A 49 0.67 -10.52 -3.62
N TYR A 50 1.03 -9.62 -4.52
CA TYR A 50 1.81 -9.96 -5.70
C TYR A 50 3.24 -10.37 -5.33
N ALA A 51 3.89 -9.63 -4.42
CA ALA A 51 5.21 -9.99 -3.90
C ALA A 51 5.21 -11.35 -3.18
N ASN A 52 4.19 -11.62 -2.36
CA ASN A 52 4.05 -12.90 -1.66
C ASN A 52 3.80 -14.07 -2.63
N ALA A 53 2.96 -13.88 -3.66
CA ALA A 53 2.70 -14.90 -4.67
C ALA A 53 3.97 -15.29 -5.46
N LEU A 54 4.86 -14.32 -5.71
CA LEU A 54 6.17 -14.57 -6.32
C LEU A 54 7.12 -15.38 -5.42
N ASN A 55 6.78 -15.65 -4.16
CA ASN A 55 7.51 -16.64 -3.34
C ASN A 55 7.14 -18.09 -3.69
N HIS A 56 5.95 -18.30 -4.27
CA HIS A 56 5.33 -19.62 -4.46
C HIS A 56 5.24 -20.02 -5.94
N LYS A 57 6.19 -19.54 -6.77
CA LYS A 57 6.14 -19.64 -8.25
C LYS A 57 6.00 -21.05 -8.81
N ASP A 58 6.41 -22.06 -8.04
CA ASP A 58 6.45 -23.45 -8.54
C ASP A 58 5.06 -24.11 -8.61
N LYS A 59 4.02 -23.56 -7.95
CA LYS A 59 2.66 -24.13 -7.94
C LYS A 59 1.54 -23.07 -7.82
N PRO A 60 1.34 -22.22 -8.84
CA PRO A 60 0.35 -21.13 -8.79
C PRO A 60 -1.08 -21.62 -8.51
N ASP A 61 -1.48 -22.77 -9.06
CA ASP A 61 -2.85 -23.31 -8.92
C ASP A 61 -3.17 -23.81 -7.51
N SER A 62 -2.15 -24.01 -6.66
CA SER A 62 -2.31 -24.39 -5.26
C SER A 62 -2.14 -23.22 -4.28
N ALA A 63 -1.83 -22.02 -4.79
CA ALA A 63 -1.65 -20.84 -3.96
C ALA A 63 -3.01 -20.33 -3.46
N VAL A 64 -3.22 -20.41 -2.15
CA VAL A 64 -4.41 -19.85 -1.52
C VAL A 64 -4.18 -18.36 -1.27
N LEU A 65 -5.00 -17.52 -1.91
CA LEU A 65 -5.05 -16.09 -1.60
C LEU A 65 -5.81 -15.87 -0.29
N ASN A 66 -5.10 -15.77 0.83
CA ASN A 66 -5.71 -15.38 2.10
C ASN A 66 -5.74 -13.86 2.25
N VAL A 67 -6.85 -13.25 1.82
CA VAL A 67 -7.07 -11.79 1.87
C VAL A 67 -6.89 -11.24 3.29
N LYS A 68 -7.46 -11.92 4.30
CA LYS A 68 -7.39 -11.48 5.69
C LYS A 68 -5.94 -11.41 6.20
N ASP A 69 -5.14 -12.42 5.88
CA ASP A 69 -3.73 -12.46 6.29
C ASP A 69 -2.93 -11.34 5.60
N ILE A 70 -3.20 -11.11 4.30
CA ILE A 70 -2.56 -10.02 3.54
C ILE A 70 -2.94 -8.65 4.13
N GLU A 71 -4.22 -8.41 4.43
CA GLU A 71 -4.67 -7.18 5.07
C GLU A 71 -4.01 -6.99 6.46
N THR A 72 -3.86 -8.08 7.22
CA THR A 72 -3.26 -8.05 8.56
C THR A 72 -1.77 -7.74 8.52
N VAL A 73 -1.02 -8.32 7.58
CA VAL A 73 0.44 -8.15 7.50
C VAL A 73 0.86 -6.88 6.77
N THR A 74 0.02 -6.34 5.88
CA THR A 74 0.33 -5.12 5.10
C THR A 74 0.79 -3.94 5.98
N PRO A 75 0.13 -3.56 7.10
CA PRO A 75 0.62 -2.48 7.95
C PRO A 75 1.96 -2.79 8.63
N VAL A 76 2.25 -4.06 8.92
CA VAL A 76 3.54 -4.49 9.48
C VAL A 76 4.66 -4.31 8.46
N ILE A 77 4.42 -4.70 7.21
CA ILE A 77 5.35 -4.51 6.09
C ILE A 77 5.56 -3.02 5.82
N TYR A 78 4.50 -2.20 5.88
CA TYR A 78 4.60 -0.75 5.75
C TYR A 78 5.50 -0.14 6.83
N GLN A 79 5.33 -0.54 8.09
CA GLN A 79 6.20 -0.09 9.17
C GLN A 79 7.66 -0.53 8.97
N ALA A 80 7.89 -1.80 8.61
CA ALA A 80 9.22 -2.34 8.37
C ALA A 80 9.92 -1.61 7.21
N CYS A 81 9.20 -1.36 6.11
CA CYS A 81 9.73 -0.63 4.96
C CYS A 81 9.98 0.85 5.24
N SER A 82 9.12 1.51 6.02
CA SER A 82 9.31 2.91 6.41
C SER A 82 10.62 3.14 7.19
N GLN A 83 11.13 2.12 7.89
CA GLN A 83 12.40 2.18 8.60
C GLN A 83 13.62 1.89 7.72
N LYS A 84 13.42 1.32 6.52
CA LYS A 84 14.48 0.78 5.66
C LYS A 84 14.20 1.09 4.18
N PRO A 85 14.11 2.36 3.77
CA PRO A 85 13.61 2.77 2.46
C PRO A 85 14.39 2.15 1.28
N GLN A 86 15.69 1.90 1.45
CA GLN A 86 16.57 1.35 0.42
C GLN A 86 16.56 -0.19 0.32
N GLN A 87 15.87 -0.91 1.21
CA GLN A 87 15.81 -2.37 1.12
C GLN A 87 14.86 -2.84 0.01
N SER A 88 15.15 -4.03 -0.53
CA SER A 88 14.26 -4.74 -1.45
C SER A 88 12.89 -4.98 -0.80
N PHE A 89 11.83 -4.53 -1.48
CA PHE A 89 10.46 -4.70 -1.02
C PHE A 89 10.08 -6.19 -0.88
N THR A 90 10.37 -7.00 -1.90
CA THR A 90 10.05 -8.44 -1.90
C THR A 90 10.77 -9.20 -0.79
N THR A 91 11.99 -8.80 -0.46
CA THR A 91 12.76 -9.36 0.67
C THR A 91 12.06 -9.06 2.01
N VAL A 92 11.61 -7.82 2.23
CA VAL A 92 10.89 -7.46 3.45
C VAL A 92 9.55 -8.18 3.53
N VAL A 93 8.80 -8.29 2.42
CA VAL A 93 7.56 -9.06 2.36
C VAL A 93 7.79 -10.50 2.79
N HIS A 94 8.79 -11.19 2.23
CA HIS A 94 9.11 -12.56 2.63
C HIS A 94 9.45 -12.67 4.12
N GLN A 95 10.29 -11.78 4.64
CA GLN A 95 10.73 -11.82 6.04
C GLN A 95 9.57 -11.61 7.01
N GLU A 96 8.73 -10.60 6.77
CA GLU A 96 7.59 -10.32 7.66
C GLU A 96 6.49 -11.36 7.51
N TRP A 97 6.26 -11.88 6.30
CA TRP A 97 5.33 -12.98 6.06
C TRP A 97 5.76 -14.27 6.79
N ASP A 98 7.05 -14.62 6.74
CA ASP A 98 7.58 -15.79 7.44
C ASP A 98 7.52 -15.64 8.97
N LYS A 99 7.66 -14.43 9.51
CA LYS A 99 7.41 -14.17 10.94
C LYS A 99 5.93 -14.30 11.26
N PHE A 100 5.06 -13.69 10.47
CA PHE A 100 3.61 -13.74 10.64
C PHE A 100 3.09 -15.18 10.68
N LYS A 101 3.49 -16.03 9.72
CA LYS A 101 3.10 -17.45 9.68
C LYS A 101 3.49 -18.27 10.91
N LYS A 102 4.55 -17.88 11.65
CA LYS A 102 4.94 -18.58 12.89
C LYS A 102 3.96 -18.33 14.05
N HIS A 103 3.09 -17.34 13.90
CA HIS A 103 2.08 -16.96 14.88
C HIS A 103 0.64 -17.35 14.46
N LEU A 104 0.50 -18.01 13.30
CA LEU A 104 -0.73 -18.68 12.87
C LEU A 104 -0.79 -20.10 13.45
#